data_AF-A0A924UAL5-F1
#
_entry.id   AF-A0A924UAL5-F1
#
_cell.length_a   1.000
_cell.length_b   1.000
_cell.length_c   1.000
_cell.angle_alpha   90.00
_cell.angle_beta   90.00
_cell.angle_gamma   90.00
#
_symmetry.space_group_name_H-M   'P 1'
#
loop_
_entity.id
_entity.type
_entity.pdbx_description
1 polymer ?
#
loop_
_entity_poly.entity_id
_entity_poly.type
_entity_poly.pdbx_seq_one_letter_code
_entity_poly.pdbx_strand_id
1 'polypeptide(L)' 'MIDKLEMFIALAGERHFGRAAEVCGVTQPTLSSAIRQLEDQVGVELVVRGSRFPG' A
#
# COMPACT_ATOMS: atom_id res chain seq x y z
N MET A 1 10.53 -10.90 5.22
CA MET A 1 9.24 -10.54 4.61
C MET A 1 8.95 -9.15 5.14
N ILE A 2 8.83 -8.14 4.27
CA ILE A 2 8.52 -6.76 4.67
C ILE A 2 7.12 -6.74 5.31
N ASP A 3 6.97 -6.03 6.43
CA ASP A 3 5.70 -5.99 7.15
C ASP A 3 4.66 -5.12 6.42
N LYS A 4 3.37 -5.40 6.63
CA LYS A 4 2.27 -4.64 5.99
C LYS A 4 2.33 -3.14 6.29
N LEU A 5 2.81 -2.78 7.48
CA LEU A 5 3.04 -1.39 7.89
C LEU A 5 4.17 -0.73 7.09
N GLU A 6 5.26 -1.44 6.82
CA GLU A 6 6.37 -0.93 6.00
C GLU A 6 5.91 -0.73 4.54
N MET A 7 5.09 -1.65 4.03
CA MET A 7 4.44 -1.51 2.72
C MET A 7 3.52 -0.27 2.65
N PHE A 8 2.78 0.01 3.72
CA PHE A 8 1.95 1.21 3.82
C PHE A 8 2.78 2.49 3.88
N ILE A 9 3.87 2.51 4.65
CA ILE A 9 4.80 3.65 4.70
C ILE A 9 5.42 3.92 3.33
N ALA A 10 5.84 2.86 2.62
CA ALA A 10 6.34 2.98 1.25
C ALA A 10 5.29 3.54 0.29
N LEU A 11 4.03 3.08 0.39
CA LEU A 11 2.93 3.60 -0.41
C LEU A 11 2.62 5.08 -0.12
N ALA A 12 2.65 5.49 1.14
CA ALA A 12 2.46 6.88 1.54
C ALA A 12 3.57 7.80 0.99
N GLY A 13 4.82 7.31 0.96
CA GLY A 13 5.96 8.04 0.37
C GLY A 13 5.87 8.17 -1.15
N GLU A 14 5.59 7.06 -1.84
CA GLU A 14 5.57 7.02 -3.31
C GLU A 14 4.29 7.60 -3.92
N ARG A 15 3.17 7.58 -3.17
CA ARG A 15 1.82 7.96 -3.61
C ARG A 15 1.38 7.26 -4.90
N HIS A 16 2.00 6.11 -5.20
CA HIS A 16 1.79 5.35 -6.41
C HIS A 16 2.07 3.87 -6.16
N PHE A 17 1.04 3.02 -6.32
CA PHE A 17 1.11 1.58 -6.03
C PHE A 17 2.22 0.85 -6.80
N GLY A 18 2.43 1.16 -8.08
CA GLY A 18 3.51 0.57 -8.88
C GLY A 18 4.90 0.84 -8.28
N ARG A 19 5.26 2.12 -8.10
CA ARG A 19 6.55 2.52 -7.50
C ARG A 19 6.73 1.99 -6.09
N ALA A 20 5.69 2.05 -5.25
CA ALA A 20 5.75 1.50 -3.90
C ALA A 20 6.04 -0.01 -3.90
N ALA A 21 5.49 -0.74 -4.87
CA ALA A 21 5.74 -2.17 -5.02
C ALA A 21 7.18 -2.46 -5.47
N GLU A 22 7.72 -1.67 -6.40
CA GLU A 22 9.12 -1.73 -6.82
C GLU A 22 10.08 -1.46 -5.64
N VAL A 23 9.81 -0.42 -4.83
CA VAL A 23 10.59 -0.09 -3.63
C VAL A 23 10.54 -1.23 -2.60
N CYS A 24 9.39 -1.88 -2.44
CA CYS A 24 9.23 -3.02 -1.54
C CYS A 24 9.73 -4.35 -2.14
N GLY A 25 10.17 -4.39 -3.40
CA GLY A 25 10.58 -5.62 -4.07
C GLY A 25 9.45 -6.64 -4.25
N VAL A 26 8.20 -6.18 -4.36
CA VAL A 26 7.01 -7.03 -4.52
C VAL A 26 6.22 -6.63 -5.77
N THR A 27 5.26 -7.47 -6.15
CA THR A 27 4.33 -7.11 -7.23
C THR A 27 3.28 -6.11 -6.72
N GLN A 28 2.76 -5.26 -7.60
CA GLN A 28 1.68 -4.34 -7.24
C GLN A 28 0.41 -5.05 -6.71
N PRO A 29 -0.01 -6.21 -7.24
CA PRO A 29 -1.07 -7.02 -6.63
C PRO A 29 -0.75 -7.47 -5.19
N THR A 30 0.50 -7.87 -4.92
CA THR A 30 0.95 -8.23 -3.56
C THR A 30 0.81 -7.05 -2.62
N LEU A 31 1.29 -5.86 -3.02
CA LEU A 31 1.17 -4.63 -2.24
C LEU A 31 -0.31 -4.29 -1.99
N SER A 32 -1.14 -4.31 -3.03
CA SER A 32 -2.58 -3.99 -2.91
C SER A 32 -3.32 -4.94 -1.96
N SER A 33 -2.98 -6.23 -1.98
CA SER A 33 -3.53 -7.22 -1.03
C SER A 33 -3.05 -6.96 0.39
N ALA A 34 -1.75 -6.67 0.58
CA ALA A 34 -1.18 -6.38 1.90
C ALA A 34 -1.82 -5.14 2.55
N ILE A 35 -2.02 -4.08 1.77
CA ILE A 35 -2.73 -2.86 2.23
C ILE A 35 -4.18 -3.18 2.58
N ARG A 36 -4.90 -3.92 1.74
CA ARG A 36 -6.29 -4.28 2.03
C ARG A 36 -6.41 -5.10 3.32
N GLN A 37 -5.52 -6.06 3.52
CA GLN A 37 -5.48 -6.82 4.76
C GLN A 37 -5.11 -5.97 5.98
N LEU A 38 -4.31 -4.92 5.80
CA LEU A 38 -4.01 -3.97 6.87
C LEU A 38 -5.25 -3.15 7.22
N GLU A 39 -5.95 -2.62 6.22
CA GLU A 39 -7.24 -1.91 6.36
C GLU A 39 -8.26 -2.76 7.11
N ASP A 40 -8.38 -4.05 6.74
CA ASP A 40 -9.26 -5.01 7.42
C ASP A 40 -8.86 -5.24 8.89
N GLN A 41 -7.56 -5.27 9.19
CA GLN A 41 -7.05 -5.47 10.55
C GLN A 41 -7.30 -4.25 11.45
N VAL A 42 -7.16 -3.03 10.91
CA VAL A 42 -7.38 -1.79 11.67
C VAL A 42 -8.85 -1.34 11.66
N GLY A 43 -9.68 -1.92 10.79
CA GLY A 43 -11.10 -1.61 10.66
C GLY A 43 -11.39 -0.25 10.04
N VAL A 44 -10.43 0.32 9.29
CA VAL A 44 -10.55 1.62 8.64
C VAL A 44 -9.85 1.63 7.28
N GLU A 45 -10.40 2.36 6.32
CA GLU A 45 -9.76 2.58 5.02
C GLU A 45 -8.54 3.51 5.21
N LEU A 46 -7.38 3.05 4.81
CA LEU A 46 -6.11 3.78 4.93
C LEU A 46 -5.73 4.45 3.60
N VAL A 47 -6.27 3.96 2.48
CA VAL A 47 -5.94 4.43 1.13
C VAL A 47 -7.21 4.66 0.32
N VAL A 48 -7.45 5.91 -0.08
CA VAL A 48 -8.53 6.27 -1.00
C VAL A 48 -8.17 5.87 -2.43
N ARG A 49 -8.87 4.88 -2.99
CA ARG A 49 -8.60 4.38 -4.36
C ARG A 49 -9.33 5.24 -5.41
N GLY A 50 -8.58 6.07 -6.14
CA GLY A 50 -9.10 6.90 -7.24
C GLY A 50 -8.01 7.27 -8.25
N SER A 51 -8.36 7.90 -9.38
CA SER A 51 -7.40 8.28 -10.46
C SER A 51 -6.33 9.27 -10.01
N ARG A 52 -6.46 9.83 -8.81
CA ARG A 52 -5.47 10.61 -8.10
C ARG A 52 -5.52 10.19 -6.63
N PHE A 53 -4.51 9.44 -6.18
CA PHE A 53 -4.28 9.20 -4.75
C PHE A 53 -3.76 10.51 -4.13
N PRO A 54 -4.48 11.16 -3.20
CA PRO A 54 -4.00 12.40 -2.59
C PRO A 54 -2.86 12.19 -1.60
N GLY A 55 -2.63 10.96 -1.13
CA GLY A 55 -1.84 10.71 0.09
C GLY A 55 -2.77 10.23 1.20
#